data_AF-A0A6B0QVS2-F1
#
_entry.id   AF-A0A6B0QVS2-F1
#
_cell.length_a   1.000
_cell.length_b   1.000
_cell.length_c   1.000
_cell.angle_alpha   90.00
_cell.angle_beta   90.00
_cell.angle_gamma   90.00
#
_symmetry.space_group_name_H-M   'P 1'
#
loop_
_entity.id
_entity.type
_entity.pdbx_description
1 polymer ?
#
loop_
_entity_poly.entity_id
_entity_poly.type
_entity_poly.pdbx_seq_one_letter_code
_entity_poly.pdbx_strand_id
1 'polypeptide(L)'
;MCFAKHNRVDDFCDEMGNEPEEAQCRLHTSSPQEGLSEDICEFIEDHIQENLPESLQESSPLLQEARQGVRRRIQRPSVSARLEVQNPEESIWARALGRFQVILQSLQQRCWDALTWLREKAVTFLEAICSVVKAVLGVLTDFCSSVGQLFGNLIQV
;
A
#
# COMPACT_ATOMS: atom_id res chain seq x y z
N MET A 1 -17.28 -38.89 -15.72
CA MET A 1 -17.19 -39.26 -14.30
C MET A 1 -16.70 -38.03 -13.53
N CYS A 2 -17.58 -37.04 -13.33
CA CYS A 2 -17.21 -35.71 -12.79
C CYS A 2 -18.00 -35.33 -11.53
N PHE A 3 -18.54 -36.30 -10.79
CA PHE A 3 -19.35 -36.06 -9.59
C PHE A 3 -18.60 -36.29 -8.27
N ALA A 4 -17.39 -36.86 -8.28
CA ALA A 4 -16.68 -37.22 -7.05
C ALA A 4 -15.80 -36.11 -6.44
N LYS A 5 -15.56 -35.00 -7.16
CA LYS A 5 -14.68 -33.91 -6.68
C LYS A 5 -15.40 -32.83 -5.87
N HIS A 6 -16.72 -32.75 -5.95
CA HIS A 6 -17.49 -31.72 -5.25
C HIS A 6 -17.71 -32.06 -3.77
N ASN A 7 -18.00 -33.34 -3.45
CA ASN A 7 -18.22 -33.77 -2.07
C ASN A 7 -17.08 -33.43 -1.12
N ARG A 8 -15.82 -33.52 -1.57
CA ARG A 8 -14.68 -33.34 -0.67
C ARG A 8 -14.41 -31.88 -0.29
N VAL A 9 -14.91 -30.94 -1.10
CA VAL A 9 -14.85 -29.50 -0.80
C VAL A 9 -16.04 -29.13 0.09
N ASP A 10 -17.21 -29.72 -0.17
CA ASP A 10 -18.40 -29.50 0.64
C ASP A 10 -18.21 -30.07 2.06
N ASP A 11 -17.64 -31.28 2.21
CA ASP A 11 -17.30 -31.88 3.52
C ASP A 11 -16.31 -31.00 4.32
N PHE A 12 -15.33 -30.38 3.65
CA PHE A 12 -14.37 -29.48 4.29
C PHE A 12 -15.03 -28.17 4.77
N CYS A 13 -15.99 -27.65 3.99
CA CYS A 13 -16.73 -26.45 4.37
C CYS A 13 -17.72 -26.71 5.52
N ASP A 14 -18.31 -27.90 5.59
CA ASP A 14 -19.19 -28.31 6.67
C ASP A 14 -18.42 -28.60 7.97
N GLU A 15 -17.19 -29.11 7.88
CA GLU A 15 -16.33 -29.35 9.05
C GLU A 15 -15.77 -28.04 9.63
N MET A 16 -15.49 -27.04 8.80
CA MET A 16 -15.09 -25.69 9.22
C MET A 16 -16.26 -24.84 9.74
N GLY A 17 -17.50 -25.19 9.40
CA GLY A 17 -18.70 -24.44 9.77
C GLY A 17 -19.30 -24.79 11.13
N ASN A 18 -18.86 -25.88 11.76
CA ASN A 18 -19.53 -26.46 12.92
C ASN A 18 -18.67 -26.58 14.21
N GLU A 19 -17.46 -26.04 14.24
CA GLU A 19 -16.64 -26.06 15.45
C GLU A 19 -16.80 -24.75 16.26
N PRO A 20 -17.24 -24.79 17.53
CA PRO A 20 -17.33 -23.61 18.39
C PRO A 20 -15.93 -23.06 18.72
N GLU A 21 -15.79 -21.73 18.63
CA GLU A 21 -14.55 -20.93 18.64
C GLU A 21 -13.66 -21.00 19.92
N GLU A 22 -13.79 -21.99 20.80
CA GLU A 22 -13.16 -21.94 22.14
C GLU A 22 -12.16 -23.07 22.46
N ALA A 23 -11.77 -23.93 21.52
CA ALA A 23 -10.94 -25.10 21.85
C ALA A 23 -9.65 -25.33 21.02
N GLN A 24 -9.09 -24.32 20.35
CA GLN A 24 -7.79 -24.46 19.67
C GLN A 24 -6.65 -23.68 20.34
N CYS A 25 -6.60 -23.67 21.68
CA CYS A 25 -5.48 -23.13 22.45
C CYS A 25 -4.51 -24.21 22.95
N ARG A 26 -4.45 -25.38 22.31
CA ARG A 26 -3.40 -26.40 22.51
C ARG A 26 -3.18 -27.21 21.24
N LEU A 27 -2.46 -26.66 20.26
CA LEU A 27 -1.73 -27.50 19.32
C LEU A 27 -0.24 -27.41 19.63
N HIS A 28 0.23 -28.55 20.14
CA HIS A 28 1.60 -28.92 20.36
C HIS A 28 2.54 -28.39 19.28
N THR A 29 3.56 -27.68 19.75
CA THR A 29 4.83 -27.45 19.07
C THR A 29 5.55 -28.79 18.83
N SER A 30 5.15 -29.53 17.80
CA SER A 30 5.98 -30.58 17.20
C SER A 30 5.94 -30.41 15.69
N SER A 31 7.03 -29.83 15.17
CA SER A 31 7.37 -29.63 13.75
C SER A 31 6.64 -30.58 12.76
N PRO A 32 5.56 -30.15 12.10
CA PRO A 32 4.98 -30.89 10.98
C PRO A 32 5.69 -30.58 9.63
N GLN A 33 6.62 -29.62 9.60
CA GLN A 33 7.30 -29.19 8.37
C GLN A 33 8.33 -30.20 7.87
N GLU A 34 9.00 -30.93 8.76
CA GLU A 34 10.01 -31.92 8.38
C GLU A 34 9.36 -33.18 7.79
N GLY A 35 8.23 -33.63 8.35
CA GLY A 35 7.48 -34.78 7.82
C GLY A 35 6.87 -34.50 6.44
N LEU A 36 6.25 -33.32 6.26
CA LEU A 36 5.71 -32.92 4.96
C LEU A 36 6.80 -32.76 3.88
N SER A 37 8.02 -32.36 4.26
CA SER A 37 9.15 -32.25 3.34
C SER A 37 9.64 -33.63 2.86
N GLU A 38 9.71 -34.62 3.75
CA GLU A 38 10.11 -35.99 3.40
C GLU A 38 9.04 -36.64 2.51
N ASP A 39 7.75 -36.51 2.86
CA ASP A 39 6.62 -37.05 2.08
C ASP A 39 6.56 -36.48 0.66
N ILE A 40 6.83 -35.18 0.48
CA ILE A 40 6.89 -34.55 -0.86
C ILE A 40 8.07 -35.10 -1.65
N CYS A 41 9.22 -35.34 -1.02
CA CYS A 41 10.38 -35.91 -1.69
C CYS A 41 10.11 -37.35 -2.15
N GLU A 42 9.48 -38.16 -1.29
CA GLU A 42 9.12 -39.55 -1.58
C GLU A 42 8.07 -39.63 -2.70
N PHE A 43 7.02 -38.81 -2.67
CA PHE A 43 6.01 -38.75 -3.72
C PHE A 43 6.60 -38.39 -5.11
N ILE A 44 7.51 -37.41 -5.16
CA ILE A 44 8.19 -37.04 -6.40
C ILE A 44 9.11 -38.19 -6.87
N GLU A 45 9.71 -38.92 -5.93
CA GLU A 45 10.64 -40.00 -6.20
C GLU A 45 9.96 -41.25 -6.76
N ASP A 46 8.78 -41.59 -6.24
CA ASP A 46 7.90 -42.65 -6.76
C ASP A 46 7.33 -42.27 -8.12
N HIS A 47 6.85 -41.04 -8.28
CA HIS A 47 6.25 -40.59 -9.54
C HIS A 47 7.27 -40.59 -10.70
N ILE A 48 8.54 -40.26 -10.42
CA ILE A 48 9.61 -40.35 -11.41
C ILE A 48 9.95 -41.80 -11.74
N GLN A 49 9.98 -42.73 -10.77
CA GLN A 49 10.25 -44.15 -11.04
C GLN A 49 9.16 -44.79 -11.91
N GLU A 50 7.89 -44.47 -11.66
CA GLU A 50 6.77 -45.02 -12.43
C GLU A 50 6.70 -44.52 -13.87
N ASN A 51 7.26 -43.33 -14.16
CA ASN A 51 7.09 -42.65 -15.45
C ASN A 51 8.37 -42.56 -16.29
N LEU A 52 9.51 -43.05 -15.81
CA LEU A 52 10.78 -42.98 -16.54
C LEU A 52 11.16 -44.34 -17.15
N PRO A 53 11.46 -44.43 -18.46
CA PRO A 53 11.89 -45.68 -19.07
C PRO A 53 13.25 -46.12 -18.50
N GLU A 54 13.35 -47.39 -18.07
CA GLU A 54 14.53 -48.00 -17.41
C GLU A 54 15.87 -47.69 -18.12
N SER A 55 15.85 -47.52 -19.45
CA SER A 55 17.02 -47.17 -20.27
C SER A 55 17.69 -45.82 -19.94
N LEU A 56 16.99 -44.89 -19.30
CA LEU A 56 17.48 -43.54 -19.01
C LEU A 56 18.06 -43.42 -17.59
N GLN A 57 17.77 -44.41 -16.73
CA GLN A 57 18.23 -44.46 -15.34
C GLN A 57 19.74 -44.72 -15.23
N GLU A 58 20.33 -45.43 -16.19
CA GLU A 58 21.77 -45.75 -16.19
C GLU A 58 22.67 -44.71 -16.88
N SER A 59 22.10 -43.76 -17.63
CA SER A 59 22.87 -42.97 -18.60
C SER A 59 23.22 -41.54 -18.18
N SER A 60 22.80 -41.07 -17.00
CA SER A 60 22.97 -39.65 -16.66
C SER A 60 23.32 -39.40 -15.19
N PRO A 61 24.62 -39.41 -14.82
CA PRO A 61 25.08 -39.04 -13.48
C PRO A 61 24.68 -37.60 -13.07
N LEU A 62 24.41 -36.75 -14.06
CA LEU A 62 23.91 -35.37 -13.87
C LEU A 62 22.51 -35.31 -13.24
N LEU A 63 21.67 -36.34 -13.46
CA LEU A 63 20.30 -36.37 -12.96
C LEU A 63 20.26 -36.68 -11.45
N GLN A 64 21.17 -37.55 -10.99
CA GLN A 64 21.35 -37.83 -9.56
C GLN A 64 21.88 -36.61 -8.81
N GLU A 65 22.82 -35.87 -9.39
CA GLU A 65 23.35 -34.65 -8.79
C GLU A 65 22.30 -33.52 -8.72
N ALA A 66 21.48 -33.37 -9.77
CA ALA A 66 20.34 -32.46 -9.77
C ALA A 66 19.29 -32.85 -8.71
N ARG A 67 18.99 -34.15 -8.56
CA ARG A 67 18.06 -34.68 -7.55
C ARG A 67 18.56 -34.42 -6.14
N GLN A 68 19.82 -34.71 -5.87
CA GLN A 68 20.46 -34.39 -4.58
C GLN A 68 20.53 -32.88 -4.33
N GLY A 69 20.64 -32.07 -5.39
CA GLY A 69 20.57 -30.60 -5.32
C GLY A 69 19.17 -30.09 -4.94
N VAL A 70 18.11 -30.69 -5.49
CA VAL A 70 16.73 -30.38 -5.13
C VAL A 70 16.42 -30.84 -3.72
N ARG A 71 16.78 -32.07 -3.35
CA ARG A 71 16.65 -32.58 -1.97
C ARG A 71 17.36 -31.67 -0.98
N ARG A 72 18.59 -31.26 -1.29
CA ARG A 72 19.35 -30.28 -0.47
C ARG A 72 18.72 -28.91 -0.41
N ARG A 73 17.91 -28.47 -1.38
CA ARG A 73 17.20 -27.18 -1.35
C ARG A 73 15.93 -27.25 -0.53
N ILE A 74 15.20 -28.36 -0.62
CA ILE A 74 13.97 -28.60 0.14
C ILE A 74 14.31 -28.84 1.61
N GLN A 75 15.32 -29.68 1.87
CA GLN A 75 15.84 -29.93 3.23
C GLN A 75 16.76 -28.82 3.75
N ARG A 76 17.11 -27.81 2.93
CA ARG A 76 17.81 -26.64 3.47
C ARG A 76 16.81 -25.99 4.42
N PRO A 77 17.07 -25.94 5.74
CA PRO A 77 16.34 -25.02 6.57
C PRO A 77 16.56 -23.68 5.91
N SER A 78 15.48 -23.00 5.53
CA SER A 78 15.58 -21.66 4.97
C SER A 78 16.34 -20.86 6.02
N VAL A 79 17.64 -20.67 5.79
CA VAL A 79 18.49 -19.86 6.63
C VAL A 79 17.74 -18.56 6.68
N SER A 80 17.19 -18.30 7.86
CA SER A 80 16.69 -17.02 8.30
C SER A 80 17.58 -16.00 7.63
N ALA A 81 17.07 -15.41 6.53
CA ALA A 81 17.45 -14.09 6.15
C ALA A 81 17.16 -13.36 7.44
N ARG A 82 18.26 -13.06 8.16
CA ARG A 82 18.31 -12.39 9.43
C ARG A 82 17.60 -11.08 9.17
N LEU A 83 16.28 -11.16 9.26
CA LEU A 83 15.35 -10.07 9.32
C LEU A 83 15.84 -9.45 10.60
N GLU A 84 16.65 -8.39 10.42
CA GLU A 84 16.94 -7.42 11.45
C GLU A 84 15.73 -7.42 12.35
N VAL A 85 15.98 -7.76 13.62
CA VAL A 85 14.98 -7.85 14.68
C VAL A 85 14.24 -6.52 14.72
N GLN A 86 13.27 -6.39 13.83
CA GLN A 86 12.41 -5.25 13.68
C GLN A 86 11.25 -5.65 14.55
N ASN A 87 11.45 -5.34 15.83
CA ASN A 87 10.50 -5.40 16.92
C ASN A 87 9.21 -6.19 16.62
N PRO A 88 9.08 -7.46 17.07
CA PRO A 88 7.94 -8.31 16.74
C PRO A 88 6.60 -7.86 17.37
N GLU A 89 6.55 -6.67 17.99
CA GLU A 89 5.39 -6.16 18.73
C GLU A 89 4.64 -5.02 18.02
N GLU A 90 5.08 -4.58 16.84
CA GLU A 90 4.27 -3.64 16.06
C GLU A 90 3.16 -4.38 15.34
N SER A 91 1.94 -4.28 15.87
CA SER A 91 0.74 -4.78 15.20
C SER A 91 0.69 -4.24 13.76
N ILE A 92 0.18 -5.05 12.83
CA ILE A 92 -0.01 -4.65 11.42
C ILE A 92 -0.78 -3.31 11.34
N TRP A 93 -1.68 -3.09 12.30
CA TRP A 93 -2.42 -1.84 12.48
C TRP A 93 -1.55 -0.65 12.87
N ALA A 94 -0.57 -0.81 13.75
CA ALA A 94 0.37 0.25 14.13
C ALA A 94 1.19 0.70 12.90
N ARG A 95 1.65 -0.25 12.10
CA ARG A 95 2.35 0.04 10.84
C ARG A 95 1.45 0.74 9.82
N ALA A 96 0.20 0.29 9.68
CA ALA A 96 -0.77 0.92 8.79
C ALA A 96 -1.09 2.36 9.23
N LEU A 97 -1.37 2.57 10.51
CA LEU A 97 -1.63 3.89 11.11
C LEU A 97 -0.45 4.84 10.90
N GLY A 98 0.79 4.38 11.10
CA GLY A 98 1.98 5.19 10.83
C GLY A 98 2.06 5.66 9.38
N ARG A 99 1.72 4.80 8.41
CA ARG A 99 1.68 5.18 6.99
C ARG A 99 0.59 6.21 6.71
N PHE A 100 -0.62 6.02 7.25
CA PHE A 100 -1.70 6.99 7.12
C PHE A 100 -1.34 8.34 7.73
N GLN A 101 -0.68 8.35 8.89
CA GLN A 101 -0.28 9.57 9.57
C GLN A 101 0.73 10.37 8.75
N VAL A 102 1.70 9.72 8.11
CA VAL A 102 2.65 10.37 7.18
C VAL A 102 1.92 10.96 5.98
N ILE A 103 0.95 10.24 5.39
CA ILE A 103 0.15 10.73 4.26
C ILE A 103 -0.69 11.95 4.67
N LEU A 104 -1.33 11.90 5.83
CA LEU A 104 -2.12 13.00 6.37
C LEU A 104 -1.27 14.24 6.66
N GLN A 105 -0.08 14.06 7.24
CA GLN A 105 0.85 15.17 7.44
C GLN A 105 1.29 15.80 6.12
N SER A 106 1.61 14.98 5.11
CA SER A 106 1.96 15.50 3.78
C SER A 106 0.80 16.25 3.13
N LEU A 107 -0.43 15.77 3.26
CA LEU A 107 -1.62 16.44 2.74
C LEU A 107 -1.87 17.75 3.48
N GLN A 108 -1.79 17.74 4.81
CA GLN A 108 -1.96 18.92 5.64
C GLN A 108 -0.93 19.99 5.29
N GLN A 109 0.33 19.62 5.11
CA GLN A 109 1.38 20.55 4.72
C GLN A 109 1.10 21.17 3.34
N ARG A 110 0.76 20.35 2.34
CA ARG A 110 0.39 20.85 1.00
C ARG A 110 -0.83 21.77 1.04
N CYS A 111 -1.81 21.49 1.88
CA CYS A 111 -2.96 22.37 2.07
C CYS A 111 -2.55 23.72 2.65
N TRP A 112 -1.69 23.73 3.67
CA TRP A 112 -1.17 24.98 4.24
C TRP A 112 -0.34 25.78 3.25
N ASP A 113 0.50 25.12 2.45
CA ASP A 113 1.29 25.77 1.40
C ASP A 113 0.36 26.41 0.34
N ALA A 114 -0.65 25.66 -0.12
CA ALA A 114 -1.63 26.16 -1.09
C ALA A 114 -2.46 27.34 -0.53
N LEU A 115 -2.88 27.26 0.74
CA LEU A 115 -3.59 28.36 1.41
C LEU A 115 -2.72 29.60 1.54
N THR A 116 -1.44 29.42 1.88
CA THR A 116 -0.48 30.53 2.01
C THR A 116 -0.26 31.20 0.66
N TRP A 117 -0.01 30.40 -0.38
CA TRP A 117 0.10 30.90 -1.75
C TRP A 117 -1.16 31.66 -2.21
N LEU A 118 -2.34 31.11 -1.92
CA LEU A 118 -3.61 31.76 -2.26
C LEU A 118 -3.78 33.10 -1.52
N ARG A 119 -3.39 33.15 -0.25
CA ARG A 119 -3.44 34.37 0.56
C ARG A 119 -2.53 35.45 -0.01
N GLU A 120 -1.31 35.10 -0.40
CA GLU A 120 -0.37 36.04 -1.05
C GLU A 120 -0.97 36.61 -2.34
N LYS A 121 -1.53 35.75 -3.20
CA LYS A 121 -2.20 36.21 -4.43
C LYS A 121 -3.40 37.10 -4.13
N ALA A 122 -4.22 36.75 -3.14
CA ALA A 122 -5.37 37.54 -2.73
C ALA A 122 -4.95 38.94 -2.24
N VAL A 123 -3.89 39.05 -1.43
CA VAL A 123 -3.37 40.35 -0.96
C VAL A 123 -2.95 41.22 -2.15
N THR A 124 -2.14 40.69 -3.08
CA THR A 124 -1.70 41.45 -4.25
C THR A 124 -2.85 41.91 -5.14
N PHE A 125 -3.88 41.06 -5.29
CA PHE A 125 -5.06 41.39 -6.08
C PHE A 125 -5.94 42.46 -5.39
N LEU A 126 -6.15 42.34 -4.09
CA LEU A 126 -6.86 43.33 -3.28
C LEU A 126 -6.16 44.69 -3.31
N GLU A 127 -4.83 44.72 -3.23
CA GLU A 127 -4.05 45.95 -3.29
C GLU A 127 -4.14 46.62 -4.67
N ALA A 128 -4.08 45.83 -5.75
CA ALA A 128 -4.29 46.32 -7.10
C ALA A 128 -5.69 46.94 -7.27
N ILE A 129 -6.75 46.26 -6.82
CA ILE A 129 -8.12 46.80 -6.85
C ILE A 129 -8.22 48.09 -6.03
N CYS A 130 -7.71 48.07 -4.80
CA CYS A 130 -7.70 49.26 -3.94
C CYS A 130 -7.02 50.45 -4.61
N SER A 131 -5.93 50.21 -5.33
CA SER A 131 -5.20 51.26 -6.04
C SER A 131 -6.02 51.82 -7.21
N VAL A 132 -6.68 50.95 -7.99
CA VAL A 132 -7.58 51.36 -9.07
C VAL A 132 -8.76 52.17 -8.52
N VAL A 133 -9.40 51.70 -7.45
CA VAL A 133 -10.52 52.40 -6.82
C VAL A 133 -10.10 53.78 -6.31
N LYS A 134 -8.93 53.88 -5.66
CA LYS A 134 -8.39 55.19 -5.22
C LYS A 134 -8.13 56.13 -6.40
N ALA A 135 -7.58 55.62 -7.50
CA ALA A 135 -7.34 56.43 -8.70
C ALA A 135 -8.65 56.97 -9.30
N VAL A 136 -9.65 56.10 -9.45
CA VAL A 136 -10.99 56.49 -9.96
C VAL A 136 -11.64 57.53 -9.04
N LEU A 137 -11.55 57.33 -7.73
CA LEU A 137 -12.10 58.27 -6.76
C LEU A 137 -11.39 59.64 -6.83
N GLY A 138 -10.06 59.64 -6.96
CA GLY A 138 -9.28 60.88 -7.15
C GLY A 138 -9.74 61.66 -8.38
N VAL A 139 -9.85 61.00 -9.53
CA VAL A 139 -10.35 61.63 -10.77
C VAL A 139 -11.76 62.20 -10.58
N LEU A 140 -12.64 61.48 -9.88
CA LEU A 140 -13.99 61.97 -9.60
C LEU A 140 -13.97 63.19 -8.68
N THR A 141 -13.14 63.19 -7.64
CA THR A 141 -12.98 64.32 -6.72
C THR A 141 -12.42 65.55 -7.44
N ASP A 142 -11.42 65.36 -8.31
CA ASP A 142 -10.83 66.44 -9.10
C ASP A 142 -11.86 67.03 -10.08
N PHE A 143 -12.63 66.17 -10.74
CA PHE A 143 -13.73 66.59 -11.61
C PHE A 143 -14.79 67.40 -10.84
N CYS A 144 -15.26 66.89 -9.70
CA CYS A 144 -16.23 67.60 -8.85
C CYS A 144 -15.71 68.96 -8.38
N SER A 145 -14.42 69.04 -8.03
CA SER A 145 -13.76 70.28 -7.62
C SER A 145 -13.70 71.28 -8.77
N SER A 146 -13.31 70.82 -9.97
CA SER A 146 -13.28 71.64 -11.18
C SER A 146 -14.66 72.18 -11.54
N VAL A 147 -15.70 71.34 -11.49
CA VAL A 147 -17.08 71.74 -11.75
C VAL A 147 -17.57 72.76 -10.70
N GLY A 148 -17.28 72.50 -9.42
CA GLY A 148 -17.62 73.42 -8.33
C GLY A 148 -16.98 74.81 -8.48
N GLN A 149 -15.70 74.86 -8.87
CA GLN A 149 -15.02 76.13 -9.18
C GLN A 149 -15.64 76.85 -10.38
N LEU A 150 -16.01 76.12 -11.43
CA LEU A 150 -16.61 76.68 -12.63
C LEU A 150 -17.96 77.34 -12.30
N PHE A 151 -18.79 76.69 -11.49
CA PHE A 151 -20.04 77.28 -10.98
C PHE A 151 -19.80 78.45 -10.02
N GLY A 152 -18.82 78.35 -9.11
CA GLY A 152 -18.47 79.44 -8.19
C GLY A 152 -18.05 80.71 -8.92
N ASN A 153 -17.22 80.57 -9.96
CA ASN A 153 -16.79 81.67 -10.81
C ASN A 153 -17.96 82.25 -11.62
N LEU A 154 -18.91 81.42 -12.06
CA LEU A 154 -20.07 81.85 -12.85
C LEU A 154 -21.12 82.62 -12.02
N ILE A 155 -21.21 82.35 -10.72
CA ILE A 155 -22.14 83.03 -9.79
C ILE A 155 -21.54 84.37 -9.29
N GLN A 156 -20.22 84.52 -9.34
CA GLN A 156 -19.52 85.76 -8.94
C GLN A 156 -19.37 86.79 -10.07
N VAL A 157 -19.71 86.44 -11.31
CA VAL A 157 -19.85 87.36 -12.46
C VAL A 157 -21.29 87.85 -12.55
#